data_AF-A0AAW8AKN5-F1
#
_entry.id   AF-A0AAW8AKN5-F1
#
_cell.length_a   1.000
_cell.length_b   1.000
_cell.length_c   1.000
_cell.angle_alpha   90.00
_cell.angle_beta   90.00
_cell.angle_gamma   90.00
#
_symmetry.space_group_name_H-M   'P 1'
#
loop_
_entity.id
_entity.type
_entity.pdbx_description
1 polymer ?
#
loop_
_entity_poly.entity_id
_entity_poly.type
_entity_poly.pdbx_seq_one_letter_code
_entity_poly.pdbx_strand_id
1 'polypeptide(L)'
;NYYLPKGISLIELPALNYLMIDGKGAPTSPAFQEAIQYLYAIAYMISMSYRNPDFIIENFQPFVVPPLEGLWTSKNEPRAGKLDKNDFIWRLMIRMPDFVDSEIVEKAKKLVESKKGFDLSKVK
;
A
#
# COMPACT_ATOMS: atom_id res chain seq x y z
N ASN A 1 3.44 14.68 -13.62
CA ASN A 1 3.58 13.21 -13.77
C ASN A 1 4.69 12.76 -12.82
N TYR A 2 4.33 12.30 -11.61
CA TYR A 2 5.30 12.00 -10.54
C TYR A 2 6.08 10.69 -10.76
N TYR A 3 5.55 9.79 -11.58
CA TYR A 3 6.08 8.44 -11.75
C TYR A 3 7.14 8.30 -12.85
N LEU A 4 7.34 9.34 -13.68
CA LEU A 4 8.26 9.31 -14.83
C LEU A 4 9.15 10.58 -14.86
N PRO A 5 10.05 10.76 -13.88
CA PRO A 5 10.98 11.88 -13.89
C PRO A 5 11.97 11.74 -15.05
N LYS A 6 12.24 12.84 -15.77
CA LYS A 6 13.24 12.89 -16.87
C LYS A 6 14.62 13.35 -16.41
N GLY A 7 14.76 13.73 -15.14
CA GLY A 7 15.97 14.26 -14.53
C GLY A 7 15.70 14.71 -13.11
N ILE A 8 16.73 15.22 -12.43
CA ILE A 8 16.59 15.80 -11.09
C ILE A 8 15.75 17.07 -11.22
N SER A 9 14.65 17.12 -10.49
CA SER A 9 13.76 18.28 -10.47
C SER A 9 13.12 18.40 -9.11
N LEU A 10 12.91 19.65 -8.67
CA LEU A 10 12.07 19.93 -7.53
C LEU A 10 10.61 19.77 -7.96
N ILE A 11 9.84 19.02 -7.18
CA ILE A 11 8.41 18.82 -7.40
C ILE A 11 7.66 19.14 -6.12
N GLU A 12 6.44 19.65 -6.27
CA GLU A 12 5.47 19.78 -5.18
C GLU A 12 4.48 18.63 -5.29
N LEU A 13 4.35 17.85 -4.22
CA LEU A 13 3.37 16.77 -4.14
C LEU A 13 2.18 17.27 -3.31
N PRO A 14 0.95 17.23 -3.87
CA PRO A 14 -0.24 17.51 -3.09
C PRO A 14 -0.46 16.41 -2.04
N ALA A 15 -1.42 16.63 -1.14
CA ALA A 15 -1.92 15.53 -0.32
C ALA A 15 -2.53 14.44 -1.22
N LEU A 16 -2.18 13.19 -0.94
CA LEU A 16 -2.60 12.02 -1.70
C LEU A 16 -3.08 10.93 -0.75
N ASN A 17 -4.08 10.16 -1.16
CA ASN A 17 -4.60 9.03 -0.41
C ASN A 17 -3.78 7.77 -0.69
N TYR A 18 -3.51 6.99 0.36
CA TYR A 18 -2.78 5.73 0.25
C TYR A 18 -3.40 4.67 1.16
N LEU A 19 -3.42 3.43 0.69
CA LEU A 19 -3.40 2.28 1.59
C LEU A 19 -1.98 2.13 2.13
N MET A 20 -1.83 1.93 3.43
CA MET A 20 -0.54 1.88 4.08
C MET A 20 -0.44 0.74 5.10
N ILE A 21 0.75 0.19 5.24
CA ILE A 21 1.08 -0.77 6.31
C ILE A 21 2.49 -0.53 6.82
N ASP A 22 2.61 -0.43 8.14
CA ASP A 22 3.86 -0.24 8.85
C ASP A 22 4.48 -1.60 9.21
N GLY A 23 5.81 -1.68 9.14
CA GLY A 23 6.53 -2.87 9.53
C GLY A 23 8.02 -2.64 9.74
N LYS A 24 8.72 -3.74 9.99
CA LYS A 24 10.16 -3.74 10.26
C LYS A 24 10.81 -5.02 9.77
N GLY A 25 12.13 -4.98 9.62
CA GLY A 25 12.94 -6.11 9.18
C GLY A 25 13.21 -6.10 7.68
N ALA A 26 13.97 -7.10 7.24
CA ALA A 26 14.46 -7.18 5.88
C ALA A 26 13.31 -7.29 4.85
N PRO A 27 13.48 -6.77 3.63
CA PRO A 27 12.51 -6.93 2.54
C PRO A 27 12.27 -8.41 2.15
N THR A 28 13.20 -9.29 2.51
CA THR A 28 13.12 -10.75 2.32
C THR A 28 12.36 -11.45 3.43
N SER A 29 11.94 -10.74 4.47
CA SER A 29 11.21 -11.33 5.60
C SER A 29 9.76 -11.68 5.21
N PRO A 30 9.16 -12.70 5.85
CA PRO A 30 7.75 -13.02 5.64
C PRO A 30 6.83 -11.83 5.91
N ALA A 31 7.11 -11.03 6.94
CA ALA A 31 6.31 -9.84 7.29
C ALA A 31 6.26 -8.81 6.16
N PHE A 32 7.37 -8.61 5.42
CA PHE A 32 7.39 -7.70 4.28
C PHE A 32 6.56 -8.23 3.10
N GLN A 33 6.68 -9.52 2.81
CA GLN A 33 5.92 -10.17 1.72
C GLN A 33 4.42 -10.20 2.03
N GLU A 34 4.06 -10.48 3.28
CA GLU A 34 2.68 -10.46 3.77
C GLU A 34 2.09 -9.04 3.67
N ALA A 35 2.84 -8.02 4.08
CA ALA A 35 2.41 -6.63 3.96
C ALA A 35 2.10 -6.22 2.50
N ILE A 36 2.95 -6.63 1.55
CA ILE A 36 2.69 -6.43 0.12
C ILE A 36 1.41 -7.16 -0.30
N GLN A 37 1.25 -8.42 0.09
CA GLN A 37 0.09 -9.23 -0.25
C GLN A 37 -1.21 -8.59 0.26
N TYR A 38 -1.20 -8.05 1.47
CA TYR A 38 -2.36 -7.39 2.09
C TYR A 38 -2.75 -6.12 1.34
N LEU A 39 -1.79 -5.24 1.06
CA LEU A 39 -2.04 -4.02 0.30
C LEU A 39 -2.64 -4.32 -1.08
N TYR A 40 -2.05 -5.26 -1.83
CA TYR A 40 -2.56 -5.61 -3.15
C TYR A 40 -3.91 -6.31 -3.09
N ALA A 41 -4.17 -7.15 -2.08
CA ALA A 41 -5.47 -7.79 -1.95
C ALA A 41 -6.60 -6.76 -1.80
N ILE A 42 -6.39 -5.72 -1.01
CA ILE A 42 -7.37 -4.64 -0.82
C ILE A 42 -7.45 -3.75 -2.08
N ALA A 43 -6.30 -3.31 -2.62
CA ALA A 43 -6.25 -2.48 -3.82
C ALA A 43 -6.97 -3.12 -5.00
N TYR A 44 -6.75 -4.43 -5.22
CA TYR A 44 -7.43 -5.15 -6.29
C TYR A 44 -8.91 -5.35 -6.00
N MET A 45 -9.32 -5.61 -4.74
CA MET A 45 -10.74 -5.69 -4.38
C MET A 45 -11.49 -4.41 -4.74
N ILE A 46 -10.89 -3.25 -4.50
CA ILE A 46 -11.46 -1.93 -4.84
C ILE A 46 -11.46 -1.72 -6.35
N SER A 47 -10.32 -1.92 -7.02
CA SER A 47 -10.21 -1.71 -8.47
C SER A 47 -11.12 -2.62 -9.31
N MET A 48 -11.50 -3.79 -8.77
CA MET A 48 -12.38 -4.76 -9.42
C MET A 48 -13.82 -4.71 -8.91
N SER A 49 -14.19 -3.71 -8.10
CA SER A 49 -15.56 -3.53 -7.57
C SER A 49 -16.63 -3.56 -8.66
N TYR A 50 -16.37 -2.94 -9.82
CA TYR A 50 -17.29 -2.96 -10.98
C TYR A 50 -17.58 -4.36 -11.55
N ARG A 51 -16.79 -5.38 -11.20
CA ARG A 51 -17.00 -6.79 -11.57
C ARG A 51 -17.49 -7.65 -10.40
N ASN A 52 -17.68 -7.06 -9.22
CA ASN A 52 -18.07 -7.77 -8.01
C ASN A 52 -19.48 -7.36 -7.58
N PRO A 53 -20.51 -8.21 -7.78
CA PRO A 53 -21.88 -7.87 -7.42
C PRO A 53 -22.08 -7.61 -5.91
N ASP A 54 -21.22 -8.19 -5.06
CA ASP A 54 -21.27 -8.00 -3.60
C ASP A 54 -20.60 -6.69 -3.15
N PHE A 55 -19.91 -5.99 -4.05
CA PHE A 55 -19.13 -4.80 -3.74
C PHE A 55 -19.15 -3.79 -4.88
N ILE A 56 -20.25 -3.06 -4.97
CA ILE A 56 -20.39 -1.93 -5.87
C ILE A 56 -20.04 -0.64 -5.12
N ILE A 57 -19.20 0.19 -5.73
CA ILE A 57 -18.84 1.52 -5.24
C ILE A 57 -19.63 2.54 -6.06
N GLU A 58 -20.34 3.43 -5.39
CA GLU A 58 -21.06 4.52 -6.05
C GLU A 58 -20.08 5.49 -6.72
N ASN A 59 -20.42 5.98 -7.92
CA ASN A 59 -19.55 6.85 -8.71
C ASN A 59 -18.14 6.28 -8.98
N PHE A 60 -18.01 4.94 -9.03
CA PHE A 60 -16.74 4.28 -9.28
C PHE A 60 -16.12 4.73 -10.61
N GLN A 61 -14.86 5.14 -10.55
CA GLN A 61 -14.04 5.44 -11.72
C GLN A 61 -12.97 4.35 -11.88
N PRO A 62 -12.96 3.60 -13.01
CA PRO A 62 -11.93 2.61 -13.25
C PRO A 62 -10.53 3.22 -13.19
N PHE A 63 -9.64 2.60 -12.42
CA PHE A 63 -8.27 3.01 -12.28
C PHE A 63 -7.33 1.79 -12.33
N VAL A 64 -6.10 2.04 -12.76
CA VAL A 64 -5.02 1.04 -12.70
C VAL A 64 -4.38 1.15 -11.32
N VAL A 65 -4.20 0.01 -10.63
CA VAL A 65 -3.50 -0.04 -9.35
C VAL A 65 -2.09 0.55 -9.53
N PRO A 66 -1.74 1.65 -8.83
CA PRO A 66 -0.44 2.29 -8.98
C PRO A 66 0.72 1.40 -8.47
N PRO A 67 1.98 1.74 -8.81
CA PRO A 67 3.14 1.04 -8.28
C PRO A 67 3.18 1.04 -6.75
N LEU A 68 3.77 -0.02 -6.18
CA LEU A 68 4.09 -0.05 -4.76
C LEU A 68 5.14 1.01 -4.43
N GLU A 69 4.85 1.81 -3.42
CA GLU A 69 5.76 2.81 -2.86
C GLU A 69 6.21 2.36 -1.46
N GLY A 70 7.39 2.79 -1.02
CA GLY A 70 7.92 2.44 0.29
C GLY A 70 8.73 3.57 0.90
N LEU A 71 8.38 3.98 2.11
CA LEU A 71 9.21 4.83 2.95
C LEU A 71 10.10 3.97 3.81
N TRP A 72 11.36 4.35 3.93
CA TRP A 72 12.38 3.55 4.62
C TRP A 72 13.14 4.41 5.61
N THR A 73 13.35 3.86 6.79
CA THR A 73 14.32 4.32 7.77
C THR A 73 14.97 3.10 8.42
N SER A 74 15.95 3.33 9.29
CA SER A 74 16.67 2.27 10.00
C SER A 74 16.67 2.60 11.49
N LYS A 75 16.52 1.56 12.31
CA LYS A 75 16.65 1.69 13.77
C LYS A 75 18.06 2.13 14.18
N ASN A 76 19.07 1.64 13.46
CA ASN A 76 20.46 1.92 13.71
C ASN A 76 21.12 2.59 12.50
N GLU A 77 22.10 3.44 12.75
CA GLU A 77 22.94 3.99 11.69
C GLU A 77 23.81 2.91 11.02
N PRO A 78 24.20 3.11 9.75
CA PRO A 78 25.11 2.18 9.07
C PRO A 78 26.40 1.97 9.86
N ARG A 79 26.75 0.71 10.15
CA ARG A 79 28.04 0.37 10.76
C ARG A 79 29.07 0.15 9.66
N ALA A 80 30.13 0.96 9.65
CA ALA A 80 31.17 0.93 8.62
C ALA A 80 30.61 1.02 7.18
N GLY A 81 29.59 1.88 6.98
CA GLY A 81 28.94 2.08 5.68
C GLY A 81 28.00 0.96 5.24
N LYS A 82 27.77 -0.06 6.08
CA LYS A 82 26.83 -1.16 5.79
C LYS A 82 25.57 -1.02 6.65
N LEU A 83 24.43 -1.14 5.98
CA LEU A 83 23.12 -1.23 6.62
C LEU A 83 22.79 -2.69 6.95
N ASP A 84 22.35 -2.94 8.18
CA ASP A 84 21.69 -4.21 8.52
C ASP A 84 20.23 -4.11 8.07
N LYS A 85 19.85 -4.94 7.10
CA LYS A 85 18.48 -4.97 6.57
C LYS A 85 17.46 -5.38 7.64
N ASN A 86 17.88 -6.08 8.69
CA ASN A 86 16.99 -6.44 9.80
C ASN A 86 16.60 -5.24 10.66
N ASP A 87 17.37 -4.16 10.61
CA ASP A 87 17.08 -2.91 11.34
C ASP A 87 16.14 -1.97 10.56
N PHE A 88 15.74 -2.35 9.34
CA PHE A 88 14.85 -1.52 8.54
C PHE A 88 13.49 -1.35 9.22
N ILE A 89 13.00 -0.12 9.18
CA ILE A 89 11.63 0.25 9.53
C ILE A 89 11.05 0.83 8.25
N TRP A 90 9.90 0.31 7.85
CA TRP A 90 9.31 0.65 6.56
C TRP A 90 7.82 0.89 6.69
N ARG A 91 7.33 1.75 5.80
CA ARG A 91 5.91 1.93 5.51
C ARG A 91 5.72 1.66 4.03
N LEU A 92 4.99 0.58 3.72
CA LEU A 92 4.61 0.26 2.36
C LEU A 92 3.29 0.92 2.04
N MET A 93 3.16 1.43 0.80
CA MET A 93 2.03 2.26 0.40
C MET A 93 1.59 1.95 -1.03
N ILE A 94 0.30 1.95 -1.29
CA ILE A 94 -0.27 1.98 -2.65
C ILE A 94 -1.22 3.17 -2.72
N ARG A 95 -0.97 4.08 -3.66
CA ARG A 95 -1.82 5.26 -3.86
C ARG A 95 -3.23 4.85 -4.26
N MET A 96 -4.23 5.50 -3.68
CA MET A 96 -5.65 5.35 -4.04
C MET A 96 -6.21 6.64 -4.65
N PRO A 97 -7.20 6.54 -5.56
CA PRO A 97 -7.96 7.70 -6.01
C PRO A 97 -8.71 8.39 -4.87
N ASP A 98 -9.03 9.68 -5.06
CA ASP A 98 -9.66 10.51 -4.03
C ASP A 98 -11.07 10.03 -3.63
N PHE A 99 -11.77 9.34 -4.53
CA PHE A 99 -13.09 8.76 -4.23
C PHE A 99 -13.03 7.56 -3.28
N VAL A 100 -11.85 7.00 -3.02
CA VAL A 100 -11.67 5.86 -2.12
C VAL A 100 -11.55 6.40 -0.69
N ASP A 101 -12.65 6.35 0.04
CA ASP A 101 -12.73 6.74 1.45
C ASP A 101 -12.53 5.55 2.41
N SER A 102 -12.55 5.82 3.71
CA SER A 102 -12.40 4.81 4.75
C SER A 102 -13.50 3.76 4.75
N GLU A 103 -14.74 4.10 4.36
CA GLU A 103 -15.84 3.13 4.34
C GLU A 103 -15.66 2.09 3.23
N ILE A 104 -15.24 2.54 2.05
CA ILE A 104 -14.86 1.68 0.93
C ILE A 104 -13.71 0.75 1.34
N VAL A 105 -12.69 1.29 2.00
CA VAL A 105 -11.53 0.51 2.47
C VAL A 105 -11.95 -0.55 3.48
N GLU A 106 -12.76 -0.20 4.47
CA GLU A 106 -13.23 -1.14 5.49
C GLU A 106 -14.13 -2.23 4.91
N LYS A 107 -15.00 -1.90 3.94
CA LYS A 107 -15.80 -2.90 3.22
C LYS A 107 -14.92 -3.84 2.40
N ALA A 108 -13.91 -3.30 1.70
CA ALA A 108 -12.95 -4.11 0.95
C ALA A 108 -12.15 -5.05 1.87
N LYS A 109 -11.70 -4.57 3.03
CA LYS A 109 -11.01 -5.38 4.04
C LYS A 109 -11.87 -6.56 4.46
N LYS A 110 -13.11 -6.33 4.92
CA LYS A 110 -14.03 -7.40 5.35
C LYS A 110 -14.23 -8.48 4.29
N LEU A 111 -14.38 -8.08 3.03
CA LEU A 111 -14.55 -9.02 1.92
C LEU A 111 -13.28 -9.83 1.65
N VAL A 112 -12.10 -9.21 1.75
CA VAL A 112 -10.83 -9.92 1.59
C VAL A 112 -10.59 -10.87 2.77
N GLU A 113 -10.84 -10.45 4.00
CA GLU A 113 -10.73 -11.28 5.21
C GLU A 113 -11.64 -12.50 5.10
N SER A 114 -12.90 -12.32 4.69
CA SER A 114 -13.84 -13.43 4.48
C SER A 114 -13.38 -14.40 3.39
N LYS A 115 -12.78 -13.91 2.29
CA LYS A 115 -12.37 -14.74 1.16
C LYS A 115 -11.01 -15.41 1.32
N LYS A 116 -10.09 -14.79 2.07
CA LYS A 116 -8.68 -15.21 2.14
C LYS A 116 -8.19 -15.58 3.54
N GLY A 117 -8.95 -15.28 4.59
CA GLY A 117 -8.56 -15.52 5.98
C GLY A 117 -7.38 -14.66 6.45
N PHE A 118 -7.16 -13.50 5.81
CA PHE A 118 -6.12 -12.56 6.22
C PHE A 118 -6.53 -11.79 7.48
N ASP A 119 -5.55 -11.33 8.26
CA ASP A 119 -5.75 -10.32 9.29
C ASP A 119 -5.29 -8.95 8.74
N LEU A 120 -6.25 -8.13 8.32
CA LEU A 120 -5.98 -6.84 7.68
C LEU A 120 -6.04 -5.67 8.65
N SER A 121 -6.11 -5.93 9.96
CA SER A 121 -6.17 -4.90 11.01
C SER A 121 -5.02 -3.89 10.97
N LYS A 122 -3.87 -4.30 10.42
CA LYS A 122 -2.67 -3.46 10.28
C LYS A 122 -2.68 -2.54 9.05
N VAL A 123 -3.58 -2.77 8.10
CA VAL A 123 -3.72 -1.91 6.91
C VAL A 123 -4.61 -0.72 7.25
N LYS A 124 -4.10 0.47 6.95
CA LYS A 124 -4.73 1.77 7.15
C LYS A 124 -4.98 2.46 5.82
#